data_AF-A0A7C5MPX8-F1
#
_entry.id   AF-A0A7C5MPX8-F1
#
_cell.length_a   1.000
_cell.length_b   1.000
_cell.length_c   1.000
_cell.angle_alpha   90.00
_cell.angle_beta   90.00
_cell.angle_gamma   90.00
#
_symmetry.space_group_name_H-M   'P 1'
#
loop_
_entity.id
_entity.type
_entity.pdbx_description
1 polymer ?
#
loop_
_entity_poly.entity_id
_entity_poly.type
_entity_poly.pdbx_seq_one_letter_code
_entity_poly.pdbx_strand_id
1 'polypeptide(L)'
;MEINTVMSPKELNELNYKVDAFNKELKEKQKIVSKGTLEEADFLKLLITQLKTQDPTKPIEDKEFITQMAQFTSLKQMNQVSESMKSLIKEFAFTKALGLVNKVVFWIDDLGNNYSGVVESIKVKAGETFLVVDGKEIPPAVITEVRDKISGEKEAVSKVSDSYNESSNNLKESNVSFIDEYKFSRF
;
A
#
# COMPACT_ATOMS: atom_id res chain seq x y z
N MET A 1 38.66 61.78 15.81
CA MET A 1 38.67 60.32 16.05
C MET A 1 37.79 59.70 15.00
N GLU A 2 38.35 58.91 14.10
CA GLU A 2 37.57 58.18 13.09
C GLU A 2 36.91 56.98 13.77
N ILE A 3 35.58 56.91 13.74
CA ILE A 3 34.83 55.77 14.26
C ILE A 3 34.87 54.71 13.16
N ASN A 4 35.56 53.61 13.42
CA ASN A 4 35.60 52.47 12.51
C ASN A 4 34.22 51.79 12.48
N THR A 5 33.50 51.93 11.38
CA THR A 5 32.12 51.43 11.18
C THR A 5 32.06 50.06 10.51
N VAL A 6 33.20 49.47 10.16
CA VAL A 6 33.24 48.13 9.57
C VAL A 6 33.54 47.09 10.64
N MET A 7 32.62 46.13 10.80
CA MET A 7 32.84 44.95 11.64
C MET A 7 34.11 44.23 11.20
N SER A 8 34.90 43.77 12.17
CA SER A 8 36.09 42.96 11.89
C SER A 8 35.68 41.63 11.24
N PRO A 9 36.57 40.99 10.46
CA PRO A 9 36.29 39.67 9.87
C PRO A 9 35.89 38.59 10.88
N LYS A 10 36.31 38.73 12.14
CA LYS A 10 35.92 37.83 13.24
C LYS A 10 34.49 38.07 13.70
N GLU A 11 34.11 39.33 13.90
CA GLU A 11 32.75 39.72 14.30
C GLU A 11 31.73 39.40 13.21
N LEU A 12 32.10 39.55 11.93
CA LEU A 12 31.25 39.16 10.80
C LEU A 12 30.98 37.66 10.78
N ASN A 13 31.99 36.84 11.05
CA ASN A 13 31.83 35.37 11.09
C ASN A 13 31.01 34.92 12.30
N GLU A 14 31.20 35.53 13.48
CA GLU A 14 30.36 35.25 14.64
C GLU A 14 28.91 35.68 14.43
N LEU A 15 28.69 36.81 13.76
CA LEU A 15 27.36 37.28 13.40
C LEU A 15 26.68 36.31 12.43
N ASN A 16 27.38 35.88 11.38
CA ASN A 16 26.86 34.90 10.43
C ASN A 16 26.52 33.57 11.12
N TYR A 17 27.39 33.09 12.03
CA TYR A 17 27.11 31.89 12.81
C TYR A 17 25.86 32.04 13.71
N LYS A 18 25.68 33.19 14.35
CA LYS A 18 24.47 33.48 15.16
C LYS A 18 23.22 33.57 14.30
N VAL A 19 23.29 34.20 13.13
CA VAL A 19 22.17 34.30 12.18
C VAL A 19 21.78 32.92 11.67
N ASP A 20 22.74 32.07 11.32
CA ASP A 20 22.48 30.72 10.84
C ASP A 20 21.92 29.81 11.94
N ALA A 21 22.46 29.90 13.17
CA ALA A 21 21.94 29.17 14.31
C ALA A 21 20.49 29.59 14.64
N PHE A 22 20.20 30.89 14.60
CA PHE A 22 18.85 31.42 14.82
C PHE A 22 17.88 30.98 13.72
N ASN A 23 18.28 31.07 12.45
CA ASN A 23 17.48 30.62 11.31
C ASN A 23 17.22 29.10 11.36
N LYS A 24 18.18 28.32 11.86
CA LYS A 24 18.02 26.88 12.08
C LYS A 24 17.02 26.58 13.20
N GLU A 25 17.11 27.27 14.33
CA GLU A 25 16.16 27.12 15.44
C GLU A 25 14.73 27.50 15.03
N LEU A 26 14.57 28.57 14.25
CA LEU A 26 13.28 28.97 13.69
C LEU A 26 12.69 27.90 12.77
N LYS A 27 13.51 27.29 11.90
CA LYS A 27 13.07 26.18 11.03
C LYS A 27 12.69 24.94 11.84
N GLU A 28 13.41 24.62 12.91
CA GLU A 28 13.08 23.49 13.79
C GLU A 28 11.78 23.74 14.58
N LYS A 29 11.57 24.95 15.10
CA LYS A 29 10.30 25.35 15.75
C LYS A 29 9.13 25.36 14.75
N GLN A 30 9.34 25.84 13.52
CA GLN A 30 8.35 25.77 12.44
C GLN A 30 8.01 24.34 12.03
N LYS A 31 8.97 23.40 12.12
CA LYS A 31 8.72 21.97 11.87
C LYS A 31 7.83 21.33 12.94
N ILE A 32 7.86 21.83 14.18
CA ILE A 32 6.94 21.41 15.26
C ILE A 32 5.53 21.97 15.01
N VAL A 33 5.44 23.20 14.48
CA VAL A 33 4.17 23.82 14.03
C VAL A 33 3.60 23.15 12.78
N SER A 34 4.43 22.44 11.99
CA SER A 34 4.00 21.66 10.81
C SER A 34 3.09 20.47 11.11
N LYS A 35 2.78 20.16 12.38
CA LYS A 35 1.62 19.32 12.72
C LYS A 35 0.38 20.21 12.74
N GLY A 36 -0.20 20.45 11.56
CA GLY A 36 -1.40 21.27 11.36
C GLY A 36 -2.66 20.85 12.13
N THR A 37 -2.60 19.86 13.02
CA THR A 37 -3.61 19.51 14.02
C THR A 37 -3.52 20.38 15.29
N LEU A 38 -2.36 20.98 15.58
CA LEU A 38 -2.18 21.82 16.78
C LEU A 38 -2.76 23.23 16.59
N GLU A 39 -2.60 23.83 15.40
CA GLU A 39 -3.16 25.16 15.07
C GLU A 39 -4.70 25.20 15.10
N GLU A 40 -5.37 24.12 14.71
CA GLU A 40 -6.84 24.02 14.77
C GLU A 40 -7.33 23.94 16.22
N ALA A 41 -6.68 23.13 17.05
CA ALA A 41 -6.99 23.00 18.47
C ALA A 41 -6.71 24.30 19.24
N ASP A 42 -5.62 24.99 18.91
CA ASP A 42 -5.27 26.28 19.50
C ASP A 42 -6.22 27.39 19.05
N PHE A 43 -6.70 27.36 17.80
CA PHE A 43 -7.73 28.27 17.30
C PHE A 43 -9.08 28.03 17.98
N LEU A 44 -9.56 26.77 18.05
CA LEU A 44 -10.80 26.43 18.75
C LEU A 44 -10.74 26.83 20.22
N LYS A 45 -9.58 26.66 20.86
CA LYS A 45 -9.35 27.06 22.24
C LYS A 45 -9.43 28.58 22.40
N LEU A 46 -8.82 29.35 21.50
CA LEU A 46 -8.92 30.81 21.48
C LEU A 46 -10.37 31.27 21.32
N LEU A 47 -11.12 30.59 20.45
CA LEU A 47 -12.52 30.86 20.13
C LEU A 47 -13.47 30.54 21.30
N ILE A 48 -13.23 29.43 22.00
CA ILE A 48 -13.94 29.09 23.26
C ILE A 48 -13.60 30.09 24.37
N THR A 49 -12.34 30.53 24.45
CA THR A 49 -11.92 31.55 25.42
C THR A 49 -12.58 32.91 25.15
N GLN A 50 -12.69 33.33 23.90
CA GLN A 50 -13.43 34.54 23.52
C GLN A 50 -14.91 34.39 23.86
N LEU A 51 -15.57 33.29 23.48
CA LEU A 51 -16.97 33.00 23.85
C LEU A 51 -17.25 33.04 25.36
N LYS A 52 -16.30 32.60 26.19
CA LYS A 52 -16.41 32.67 27.66
C LYS A 52 -16.24 34.08 28.23
N THR A 53 -15.68 35.01 27.48
CA THR A 53 -15.25 36.34 27.96
C THR A 53 -15.99 37.49 27.26
N GLN A 54 -16.88 37.21 26.30
CA GLN A 54 -17.68 38.24 25.63
C GLN A 54 -18.86 38.68 26.51
N ASP A 55 -19.02 39.99 26.67
CA ASP A 55 -20.24 40.62 27.16
C ASP A 55 -21.37 40.39 26.13
N PRO A 56 -22.56 39.92 26.55
CA PRO A 56 -23.66 39.52 25.66
C PRO A 56 -24.24 40.62 24.76
N THR A 57 -23.81 41.87 24.91
CA THR A 57 -24.39 43.03 24.21
C THR A 57 -23.79 43.34 22.81
N LYS A 58 -22.70 42.67 22.36
CA LYS A 58 -22.14 42.86 20.99
C LYS A 58 -21.55 41.57 20.35
N PRO A 59 -22.38 40.68 19.77
CA PRO A 59 -21.93 39.36 19.30
C PRO A 59 -21.68 39.21 17.77
N ILE A 60 -21.53 40.28 16.99
CA ILE A 60 -21.80 40.22 15.52
C ILE A 60 -20.56 40.15 14.62
N GLU A 61 -19.42 40.77 14.96
CA GLU A 61 -18.26 40.84 14.05
C GLU A 61 -17.45 39.53 13.98
N ASP A 62 -17.43 38.72 15.05
CA ASP A 62 -16.62 37.49 15.10
C ASP A 62 -17.25 36.31 14.33
N LYS A 63 -18.54 36.34 14.01
CA LYS A 63 -19.25 35.18 13.43
C LYS A 63 -18.85 34.87 11.98
N GLU A 64 -18.59 35.90 11.17
CA GLU A 64 -18.28 35.72 9.74
C GLU A 64 -16.90 35.07 9.56
N PHE A 65 -15.92 35.53 10.33
CA PHE A 65 -14.57 34.93 10.35
C PHE A 65 -14.59 33.48 10.87
N ILE A 66 -15.35 33.20 11.93
CA ILE A 66 -15.53 31.83 12.45
C ILE A 66 -16.15 30.92 11.39
N THR A 67 -17.13 31.43 10.65
CA THR A 67 -17.80 30.66 9.59
C THR A 67 -16.84 30.31 8.46
N GLN A 68 -16.02 31.28 8.00
CA GLN A 68 -15.02 31.04 6.96
C GLN A 68 -13.91 30.09 7.42
N MET A 69 -13.48 30.20 8.69
CA MET A 69 -12.48 29.29 9.24
C MET A 69 -13.03 27.87 9.41
N ALA A 70 -14.26 27.71 9.88
CA ALA A 70 -14.92 26.40 9.96
C ALA A 70 -15.05 25.72 8.59
N GLN A 71 -15.33 26.49 7.54
CA GLN A 71 -15.32 26.01 6.15
C GLN A 71 -13.92 25.55 5.73
N PHE A 72 -12.89 26.34 6.01
CA PHE A 72 -11.50 25.98 5.68
C PHE A 72 -11.03 24.74 6.46
N THR A 73 -11.33 24.64 7.76
CA THR A 73 -11.04 23.48 8.60
C THR A 73 -11.73 22.23 8.07
N SER A 74 -13.00 22.33 7.69
CA SER A 74 -13.74 21.20 7.12
C SER A 74 -13.12 20.73 5.81
N LEU A 75 -12.70 21.65 4.94
CA LEU A 75 -11.99 21.32 3.69
C LEU A 75 -10.63 20.68 3.96
N LYS A 76 -9.86 21.21 4.92
CA LYS A 76 -8.57 20.64 5.33
C LYS A 76 -8.73 19.22 5.87
N GLN A 77 -9.71 19.00 6.74
CA GLN A 77 -10.00 17.67 7.28
C GLN A 77 -10.42 16.70 6.16
N MET A 78 -11.23 17.16 5.20
CA MET A 78 -11.61 16.35 4.03
C MET A 78 -10.41 16.02 3.13
N ASN A 79 -9.48 16.96 2.95
CA ASN A 79 -8.22 16.71 2.25
C ASN A 79 -7.36 15.68 2.99
N GLN A 80 -7.23 15.79 4.32
CA GLN A 80 -6.49 14.82 5.13
C GLN A 80 -7.13 13.42 5.08
N VAL A 81 -8.46 13.33 5.07
CA VAL A 81 -9.18 12.05 4.87
C VAL A 81 -8.90 11.50 3.48
N SER A 82 -8.92 12.33 2.43
CA SER A 82 -8.58 11.91 1.07
C SER A 82 -7.16 11.35 0.99
N GLU A 83 -6.18 12.00 1.61
CA GLU A 83 -4.79 11.52 1.68
C GLU A 83 -4.66 10.21 2.46
N SER A 84 -5.39 10.08 3.58
CA SER A 84 -5.44 8.85 4.37
C SER A 84 -6.04 7.70 3.55
N MET A 85 -7.11 7.96 2.79
CA MET A 85 -7.72 6.98 1.89
C MET A 85 -6.78 6.57 0.76
N LYS A 86 -6.05 7.50 0.15
CA LYS A 86 -5.01 7.19 -0.85
C LYS A 86 -3.93 6.28 -0.25
N SER A 87 -3.53 6.53 0.99
CA SER A 87 -2.53 5.71 1.69
C SER A 87 -3.07 4.30 1.97
N LEU A 88 -4.31 4.18 2.43
CA LEU A 88 -4.97 2.89 2.64
C LEU A 88 -5.10 2.08 1.35
N ILE A 89 -5.43 2.73 0.23
CA ILE A 89 -5.50 2.07 -1.08
C ILE A 89 -4.13 1.51 -1.47
N LYS A 90 -3.04 2.23 -1.21
CA LYS A 90 -1.67 1.78 -1.48
C LYS A 90 -1.30 0.55 -0.65
N GLU A 91 -1.56 0.57 0.66
CA GLU A 91 -1.34 -0.57 1.55
C GLU A 91 -2.16 -1.80 1.16
N PHE A 92 -3.41 -1.58 0.74
CA PHE A 92 -4.27 -2.65 0.26
C PHE A 92 -3.77 -3.25 -1.06
N ALA A 93 -3.28 -2.42 -1.99
CA ALA A 93 -2.66 -2.89 -3.22
C ALA A 93 -1.41 -3.74 -2.94
N PHE A 94 -0.58 -3.33 -1.98
CA PHE A 94 0.57 -4.12 -1.52
C PHE A 94 0.13 -5.48 -0.94
N THR A 95 -0.86 -5.46 -0.05
CA THR A 95 -1.39 -6.69 0.58
C THR A 95 -1.96 -7.66 -0.46
N LYS A 96 -2.69 -7.15 -1.46
CA LYS A 96 -3.17 -7.95 -2.58
C LYS A 96 -2.03 -8.55 -3.40
N ALA A 97 -0.99 -7.76 -3.66
CA ALA A 97 0.17 -8.20 -4.42
C ALA A 97 0.92 -9.34 -3.73
N LEU A 98 0.97 -9.39 -2.39
CA LEU A 98 1.60 -10.48 -1.63
C LEU A 98 1.04 -11.86 -2.03
N GLY A 99 -0.26 -11.95 -2.25
CA GLY A 99 -0.91 -13.18 -2.70
C GLY A 99 -0.58 -13.58 -4.14
N LEU A 100 0.05 -12.70 -4.92
CA LEU A 100 0.43 -12.95 -6.32
C LEU A 100 1.85 -13.49 -6.46
N VAL A 101 2.69 -13.39 -5.43
CA VAL A 101 4.05 -13.92 -5.46
C VAL A 101 4.01 -15.42 -5.74
N ASN A 102 4.87 -15.88 -6.65
CA ASN A 102 4.93 -17.26 -7.13
C ASN A 102 3.65 -17.75 -7.84
N LYS A 103 2.72 -16.85 -8.20
CA LYS A 103 1.61 -17.14 -9.13
C LYS A 103 1.98 -16.72 -10.56
N VAL A 104 1.27 -17.28 -11.53
CA VAL A 104 1.35 -16.88 -12.93
C VAL A 104 0.33 -15.78 -13.17
N VAL A 105 0.78 -14.64 -13.69
CA VAL A 105 -0.08 -13.49 -14.01
C VAL A 105 -0.09 -13.25 -15.50
N PHE A 106 -1.22 -12.77 -16.01
CA PHE A 106 -1.41 -12.35 -17.40
C PHE A 106 -1.72 -10.86 -17.43
N TRP A 107 -1.14 -10.14 -18.38
CA TRP A 107 -1.38 -8.70 -18.55
C TRP A 107 -1.34 -8.29 -20.01
N ILE A 108 -1.90 -7.12 -20.28
CA ILE A 108 -1.93 -6.49 -21.59
C ILE A 108 -1.13 -5.20 -21.51
N ASP A 109 -0.25 -4.95 -22.47
CA ASP A 109 0.46 -3.66 -22.58
C ASP A 109 -0.40 -2.57 -23.25
N ASP A 110 0.10 -1.35 -23.30
CA ASP A 110 -0.60 -0.22 -23.93
C ASP A 110 -0.85 -0.41 -25.44
N LEU A 111 -0.17 -1.37 -26.07
CA LEU A 111 -0.29 -1.71 -27.48
C LEU A 111 -1.26 -2.88 -27.73
N GLY A 112 -1.84 -3.46 -26.68
CA GLY A 112 -2.79 -4.58 -26.76
C GLY A 112 -2.13 -5.96 -26.82
N ASN A 113 -0.82 -6.08 -26.60
CA ASN A 113 -0.12 -7.36 -26.61
C ASN A 113 -0.31 -8.09 -25.28
N ASN A 114 -0.59 -9.40 -25.37
CA ASN A 114 -0.75 -10.27 -24.20
C ASN A 114 0.61 -10.81 -23.74
N TYR A 115 0.87 -10.71 -22.44
CA TYR A 115 2.04 -11.25 -21.77
C TYR A 115 1.64 -12.12 -20.58
N SER A 116 2.54 -13.04 -20.21
CA SER A 116 2.37 -13.86 -19.02
C SER A 116 3.71 -14.18 -18.38
N GLY A 117 3.73 -14.37 -17.07
CA GLY A 117 4.94 -14.80 -16.36
C GLY A 117 4.69 -15.04 -14.88
N VAL A 118 5.68 -15.60 -14.20
CA VAL A 118 5.63 -15.86 -12.76
C VAL A 118 6.06 -14.59 -12.02
N VAL A 119 5.29 -14.19 -11.01
CA VAL A 119 5.70 -13.09 -10.14
C VAL A 119 6.83 -13.56 -9.23
N GLU A 120 8.02 -12.99 -9.41
CA GLU A 120 9.21 -13.30 -8.63
C GLU A 120 9.24 -12.55 -7.30
N SER A 121 8.87 -11.28 -7.33
CA SER A 121 8.88 -10.41 -6.14
C SER A 121 7.95 -9.22 -6.30
N ILE A 122 7.81 -8.45 -5.23
CA ILE A 122 7.07 -7.19 -5.19
C ILE A 122 8.05 -6.08 -4.85
N LYS A 123 7.89 -4.94 -5.51
CA LYS A 123 8.68 -3.74 -5.25
C LYS A 123 7.76 -2.56 -4.98
N VAL A 124 8.12 -1.74 -4.00
CA VAL A 124 7.43 -0.48 -3.74
C VAL A 124 8.33 0.67 -4.17
N LYS A 125 7.83 1.53 -5.07
CA LYS A 125 8.51 2.75 -5.53
C LYS A 125 7.56 3.93 -5.39
N ALA A 126 8.01 5.00 -4.71
CA ALA A 126 7.17 6.18 -4.44
C ALA A 126 5.80 5.86 -3.78
N GLY A 127 5.73 4.76 -3.02
CA GLY A 127 4.50 4.26 -2.40
C GLY A 127 3.54 3.54 -3.36
N GLU A 128 3.95 3.29 -4.60
CA GLU A 128 3.23 2.46 -5.55
C GLU A 128 3.81 1.05 -5.58
N THR A 129 2.93 0.06 -5.68
CA THR A 129 3.30 -1.36 -5.67
C THR A 129 3.46 -1.86 -7.10
N PHE A 130 4.54 -2.57 -7.37
CA PHE A 130 4.85 -3.21 -8.64
C PHE A 130 5.14 -4.69 -8.43
N LEU A 131 4.65 -5.54 -9.33
CA LEU A 131 5.02 -6.93 -9.45
C LEU A 131 6.28 -7.03 -10.31
N VAL A 132 7.24 -7.84 -9.94
CA VAL A 132 8.43 -8.11 -10.76
C VAL A 132 8.25 -9.45 -11.46
N VAL A 133 8.19 -9.43 -12.79
CA VAL A 133 8.03 -10.60 -13.66
C VAL A 133 9.11 -10.55 -14.74
N ASP A 134 10.00 -11.54 -14.78
CA ASP A 134 11.15 -11.58 -15.70
C ASP A 134 11.98 -10.28 -15.67
N GLY A 135 12.16 -9.71 -14.48
CA GLY A 135 12.84 -8.43 -14.27
C GLY A 135 12.06 -7.17 -14.67
N LYS A 136 10.85 -7.29 -15.24
CA LYS A 136 9.97 -6.16 -15.57
C LYS A 136 9.06 -5.79 -14.40
N GLU A 137 8.84 -4.49 -14.20
CA GLU A 137 7.96 -3.97 -13.16
C GLU A 137 6.56 -3.71 -13.74
N ILE A 138 5.59 -4.50 -13.28
CA ILE A 138 4.22 -4.50 -13.78
C ILE A 138 3.27 -4.00 -12.68
N PRO A 139 2.49 -2.94 -12.90
CA PRO A 139 1.48 -2.51 -11.94
C PRO A 139 0.41 -3.60 -11.74
N PRO A 140 -0.01 -3.91 -10.50
CA PRO A 140 -1.09 -4.86 -10.26
C PRO A 140 -2.42 -4.52 -10.97
N ALA A 141 -2.62 -3.24 -11.32
CA ALA A 141 -3.83 -2.75 -11.98
C ALA A 141 -4.00 -3.24 -13.43
N VAL A 142 -2.92 -3.62 -14.12
CA VAL A 142 -2.99 -4.10 -15.52
C VAL A 142 -3.11 -5.62 -15.63
N ILE A 143 -3.10 -6.33 -14.50
CA ILE A 143 -3.23 -7.79 -14.47
C ILE A 143 -4.68 -8.17 -14.80
N THR A 144 -4.85 -9.00 -15.82
CA THR A 144 -6.15 -9.47 -16.31
C THR A 144 -6.52 -10.83 -15.73
N GLU A 145 -5.53 -11.67 -15.42
CA GLU A 145 -5.76 -13.01 -14.90
C GLU A 145 -4.62 -13.46 -13.96
N VAL A 146 -4.96 -14.28 -12.96
CA VAL A 146 -4.01 -14.90 -12.03
C VAL A 146 -4.30 -16.39 -11.96
N ARG A 147 -3.27 -17.22 -12.14
CA ARG A 147 -3.33 -18.68 -11.99
C ARG A 147 -2.30 -19.18 -10.99
N ASP A 148 -2.58 -20.29 -10.35
CA ASP A 148 -1.56 -20.99 -9.58
C ASP A 148 -0.45 -21.48 -10.49
N LYS A 149 0.79 -21.33 -10.02
CA LYS A 149 1.93 -21.96 -10.67
C LYS A 149 1.80 -23.46 -10.45
N ILE A 150 1.37 -24.17 -11.49
CA ILE A 150 1.32 -25.62 -11.49
C ILE A 150 2.77 -26.12 -11.47
N SER A 151 3.29 -26.45 -10.27
CA SER A 151 4.47 -27.30 -10.17
C SER A 151 4.09 -28.66 -10.74
N GLY A 152 4.70 -29.07 -11.85
CA GLY A 152 4.31 -30.28 -12.56
C GLY A 152 4.08 -31.49 -11.64
N GLU A 153 2.86 -32.05 -11.74
CA GLU A 153 2.68 -33.47 -12.00
C GLU A 153 3.35 -34.44 -11.01
N LYS A 154 3.03 -34.37 -9.70
CA LYS A 154 3.33 -35.42 -8.70
C LYS A 154 2.28 -35.62 -7.59
N GLU A 155 1.00 -35.28 -7.80
CA GLU A 155 -0.08 -35.70 -6.87
C GLU A 155 -1.13 -36.64 -7.48
N ALA A 156 -1.07 -36.90 -8.79
CA ALA A 156 -1.98 -37.88 -9.43
C ALA A 156 -1.46 -39.33 -9.42
N VAL A 157 -0.18 -39.57 -9.12
CA VAL A 157 0.42 -40.92 -9.19
C VAL A 157 0.42 -41.64 -7.83
N SER A 158 0.31 -40.95 -6.69
CA SER A 158 0.26 -41.64 -5.38
C SER A 158 -1.13 -42.19 -5.03
N LYS A 159 -2.20 -41.74 -5.69
CA LYS A 159 -3.57 -42.25 -5.43
C LYS A 159 -3.99 -43.40 -6.36
N VAL A 160 -3.20 -43.73 -7.37
CA VAL A 160 -3.45 -44.89 -8.25
C VAL A 160 -2.67 -46.13 -7.80
N SER A 161 -1.54 -45.98 -7.08
CA SER A 161 -0.81 -47.11 -6.51
C SER A 161 -1.51 -47.78 -5.32
N ASP A 162 -2.38 -47.04 -4.62
CA ASP A 162 -3.09 -47.58 -3.45
C ASP A 162 -4.38 -48.33 -3.83
N SER A 163 -4.90 -48.15 -5.05
CA SER A 163 -6.09 -48.89 -5.51
C SER A 163 -5.79 -50.20 -6.26
N TYR A 164 -4.52 -50.50 -6.55
CA TYR A 164 -4.13 -51.72 -7.27
C TYR A 164 -3.58 -52.84 -6.37
N ASN A 165 -3.32 -52.59 -5.07
CA ASN A 165 -2.69 -53.57 -4.19
C ASN A 165 -3.66 -54.34 -3.25
N GLU A 166 -4.92 -53.94 -3.12
CA GLU A 166 -5.91 -54.70 -2.32
C GLU A 166 -6.66 -55.78 -3.11
N SER A 167 -6.73 -55.71 -4.44
CA SER A 167 -7.47 -56.70 -5.24
C SER A 167 -6.64 -57.90 -5.70
N SER A 168 -5.31 -57.88 -5.56
CA SER A 168 -4.43 -58.96 -6.03
C SER A 168 -4.11 -60.04 -4.97
N ASN A 169 -4.42 -59.81 -3.68
CA ASN A 169 -4.11 -60.76 -2.61
C ASN A 169 -5.27 -61.70 -2.22
N ASN A 170 -6.43 -61.62 -2.87
CA ASN A 170 -7.59 -62.49 -2.59
C ASN A 170 -7.96 -63.48 -3.71
N LEU A 171 -7.06 -63.73 -4.67
CA LEU A 171 -7.28 -64.71 -5.77
C LEU A 171 -6.35 -65.93 -5.69
N LYS A 172 -5.72 -66.18 -4.53
CA LYS A 172 -4.87 -67.36 -4.30
C LYS A 172 -5.42 -68.31 -3.24
N GLU A 173 -6.74 -68.53 -3.18
CA GLU A 173 -7.26 -69.80 -2.64
C GLU A 173 -8.42 -70.32 -3.49
N SER A 174 -8.12 -71.43 -4.18
CA SER A 174 -9.02 -72.55 -4.50
C SER A 174 -10.42 -72.25 -5.06
N ASN A 175 -10.62 -72.46 -6.37
CA ASN A 175 -11.26 -73.69 -6.88
C ASN A 175 -11.44 -73.68 -8.41
N VAL A 176 -10.76 -74.65 -9.02
CA VAL A 176 -11.03 -75.40 -10.25
C VAL A 176 -12.45 -75.27 -10.82
N SER A 177 -12.59 -74.86 -12.09
CA SER A 177 -13.06 -75.74 -13.17
C SER A 177 -12.80 -75.18 -14.58
N PHE A 178 -12.28 -76.09 -15.38
CA PHE A 178 -11.99 -76.06 -16.81
C PHE A 178 -13.30 -76.11 -17.62
N ILE A 179 -13.33 -75.52 -18.82
CA ILE A 179 -13.76 -76.09 -20.12
C ILE A 179 -14.11 -74.97 -21.12
N ASP A 180 -13.50 -75.10 -22.31
CA ASP A 180 -13.71 -74.44 -23.60
C ASP A 180 -15.18 -74.28 -24.05
N GLU A 181 -15.48 -73.25 -24.85
CA GLU A 181 -15.69 -73.44 -26.30
C GLU A 181 -15.99 -72.12 -27.03
N TYR A 182 -15.17 -71.87 -28.04
CA TYR A 182 -15.48 -71.03 -29.18
C TYR A 182 -16.76 -71.51 -29.88
N LYS A 183 -17.74 -70.62 -30.11
CA LYS A 183 -18.48 -70.64 -31.39
C LYS A 183 -19.15 -69.32 -31.74
N PHE A 184 -18.60 -68.76 -32.80
CA PHE A 184 -19.17 -67.79 -33.72
C PHE A 184 -20.46 -68.35 -34.35
N SER A 185 -21.56 -67.58 -34.39
CA SER A 185 -22.49 -67.63 -35.54
C SER A 185 -23.37 -66.38 -35.59
N ARG A 186 -23.36 -65.76 -36.77
CA ARG A 186 -24.37 -64.82 -37.26
C ARG A 186 -25.78 -65.41 -37.11
N PHE A 187 -26.76 -64.58 -36.77
CA PHE A 187 -27.78 -64.04 -37.67
C PHE A 187 -28.51 -62.90 -36.98
#